data_AF-X0VT04-F1
#
_entry.id   AF-X0VT04-F1
#
_cell.length_a   1.000
_cell.length_b   1.000
_cell.length_c   1.000
_cell.angle_alpha   90.00
_cell.angle_beta   90.00
_cell.angle_gamma   90.00
#
_symmetry.space_group_name_H-M   'P 1'
#
loop_
_entity.id
_entity.type
_entity.pdbx_description
1 polymer ?
#
loop_
_entity_poly.entity_id
_entity_poly.type
_entity_poly.pdbx_seq_one_letter_code
_entity_poly.pdbx_strand_id
1 'polypeptide(L)'
;MIAIDTNILVYAHRKDSEWHAPAKVAFDALFFGSDTWAIPWPCLHEFYSVCTHPKIYSPPSFGTQLLEMFSDWNQQKTLRLLHEGPGYMEKLSQLAENAHIS
;
A
#
# COMPACT_ATOMS: atom_id res chain seq x y z
N MET A 1 12.11 9.74 2.11
CA MET A 1 10.97 9.17 1.34
C MET A 1 10.38 8.05 2.17
N ILE A 2 9.05 8.06 2.37
CA ILE A 2 8.32 7.03 3.13
C ILE A 2 7.57 6.16 2.12
N ALA A 3 7.60 4.83 2.32
CA ALA A 3 6.80 3.89 1.54
C ALA A 3 5.66 3.33 2.42
N ILE A 4 4.45 3.28 1.89
CA ILE A 4 3.27 2.76 2.60
C ILE A 4 3.07 1.28 2.26
N ASP A 5 2.89 0.49 3.30
CA ASP A 5 2.55 -0.94 3.23
C ASP A 5 1.03 -1.18 3.14
N THR A 6 0.64 -2.38 2.69
CA THR A 6 -0.74 -2.84 2.54
C THR A 6 -1.60 -2.53 3.76
N ASN A 7 -1.11 -2.83 4.97
CA ASN A 7 -1.91 -2.70 6.18
C ASN A 7 -2.40 -1.26 6.40
N ILE A 8 -1.55 -0.26 6.18
CA ILE A 8 -1.94 1.14 6.31
C ILE A 8 -2.96 1.52 5.24
N LEU A 9 -2.81 1.05 4.00
CA LEU A 9 -3.79 1.28 2.92
C LEU A 9 -5.16 0.67 3.27
N VAL A 10 -5.15 -0.59 3.74
CA VAL A 10 -6.36 -1.31 4.17
C VAL A 10 -7.04 -0.54 5.30
N TYR A 11 -6.32 -0.20 6.37
CA TYR A 11 -6.91 0.48 7.51
C TYR A 11 -7.41 1.89 7.16
N ALA A 12 -6.66 2.64 6.35
CA ALA A 12 -7.09 3.96 5.90
C ALA A 12 -8.36 3.91 5.03
N HIS A 13 -8.58 2.84 4.26
CA HIS A 13 -9.78 2.63 3.44
C HIS A 13 -10.97 2.08 4.25
N ARG A 14 -10.71 1.16 5.17
CA ARG A 14 -11.71 0.39 5.92
C ARG A 14 -12.14 1.10 7.19
N LYS A 15 -13.29 1.79 7.14
CA LYS A 15 -13.88 2.52 8.27
C LYS A 15 -14.24 1.64 9.48
N ASP A 16 -14.40 0.34 9.26
CA ASP A 16 -14.68 -0.67 10.28
C ASP A 16 -13.41 -1.22 10.95
N SER A 17 -12.21 -0.83 10.52
CA SER A 17 -10.97 -1.14 11.22
C SER A 17 -10.81 -0.27 12.47
N GLU A 18 -10.40 -0.86 13.60
CA GLU A 18 -10.04 -0.12 14.81
C GLU A 18 -8.88 0.87 14.58
N TRP A 19 -8.04 0.60 13.58
CA TRP A 19 -6.90 1.43 13.20
C TRP A 19 -7.25 2.46 12.12
N HIS A 20 -8.53 2.59 11.74
CA HIS A 20 -8.94 3.46 10.64
C HIS A 20 -8.51 4.91 10.85
N ALA A 21 -8.86 5.49 12.00
CA ALA A 21 -8.58 6.89 12.29
C ALA A 21 -7.07 7.22 12.22
N PRO A 22 -6.17 6.51 12.94
CA PRO A 22 -4.74 6.80 12.85
C PRO A 22 -4.15 6.51 11.47
N ALA A 23 -4.58 5.43 10.79
CA ALA A 23 -4.09 5.10 9.45
C ALA A 23 -4.51 6.15 8.41
N LYS A 24 -5.75 6.64 8.50
CA LYS A 24 -6.25 7.70 7.60
C LYS A 24 -5.49 9.00 7.78
N VAL A 25 -5.19 9.40 9.03
CA VAL A 25 -4.37 10.58 9.31
C VAL A 25 -2.96 10.45 8.73
N ALA A 26 -2.33 9.29 8.91
CA ALA A 26 -0.99 9.04 8.36
C ALA A 26 -0.98 9.05 6.82
N PHE A 27 -1.98 8.41 6.19
CA PHE A 27 -2.14 8.41 4.74
C PHE A 27 -2.37 9.82 4.20
N ASP A 28 -3.31 10.58 4.80
CA ASP A 28 -3.65 11.93 4.36
C ASP A 28 -2.49 12.91 4.48
N ALA A 29 -1.67 12.77 5.53
CA ALA A 29 -0.47 13.59 5.69
C ALA A 29 0.52 13.41 4.52
N LEU A 30 0.62 12.20 3.97
CA LEU A 30 1.45 11.90 2.80
C LEU A 30 0.76 12.32 1.50
N PHE A 31 -0.53 12.02 1.36
CA PHE A 31 -1.29 12.26 0.14
C PHE A 31 -1.46 13.77 -0.15
N PHE A 32 -1.74 14.58 0.88
CA PHE A 32 -1.88 16.03 0.74
C PHE A 32 -0.59 16.80 1.03
N GLY A 33 0.48 16.11 1.46
CA GLY A 33 1.79 16.70 1.70
C GLY A 33 2.53 17.04 0.40
N SER A 34 3.61 17.79 0.53
CA SER A 34 4.49 18.16 -0.60
C SER A 34 5.65 17.17 -0.83
N ASP A 35 5.93 16.32 0.15
CA ASP A 35 7.07 15.41 0.09
C ASP A 35 6.80 14.21 -0.81
N THR A 36 7.86 13.73 -1.47
CA THR A 36 7.76 12.49 -2.26
C THR A 36 7.61 11.28 -1.33
N TRP A 37 6.63 10.44 -1.65
CA TRP A 37 6.33 9.20 -0.94
C TRP A 37 6.03 8.08 -1.94
N ALA A 38 5.85 6.85 -1.44
CA ALA A 38 5.80 5.69 -2.30
C ALA A 38 4.80 4.62 -1.85
N ILE A 39 4.36 3.80 -2.81
CA ILE A 39 3.64 2.55 -2.55
C ILE A 39 4.25 1.46 -3.47
N PRO A 40 4.69 0.32 -2.93
CA PRO A 40 5.07 -0.82 -3.77
C PRO A 40 3.87 -1.41 -4.51
N TRP A 41 4.04 -1.78 -5.79
CA TRP A 41 3.01 -2.50 -6.55
C TRP A 41 2.49 -3.76 -5.84
N PRO A 42 3.33 -4.59 -5.20
CA PRO A 42 2.84 -5.71 -4.38
C PRO A 42 1.82 -5.28 -3.32
N CYS A 43 2.05 -4.15 -2.65
CA CYS A 43 1.14 -3.63 -1.63
C CYS A 43 -0.21 -3.19 -2.21
N LEU A 44 -0.23 -2.60 -3.42
CA LEU A 44 -1.49 -2.28 -4.12
C LEU A 44 -2.27 -3.54 -4.52
N HIS A 45 -1.57 -4.57 -5.00
CA HIS A 45 -2.20 -5.84 -5.39
C HIS A 45 -2.83 -6.53 -4.17
N GLU A 46 -2.09 -6.58 -3.06
CA GLU A 46 -2.59 -7.15 -1.82
C GLU A 46 -3.77 -6.34 -1.26
N PHE A 47 -3.64 -5.00 -1.21
CA PHE A 47 -4.73 -4.12 -0.78
C PHE A 47 -6.01 -4.33 -1.61
N TYR A 48 -5.89 -4.42 -2.93
CA TYR A 48 -7.02 -4.71 -3.83
C TYR A 48 -7.66 -6.06 -3.51
N SER A 49 -6.83 -7.12 -3.40
CA SER A 49 -7.28 -8.47 -3.09
C SER A 49 -8.03 -8.51 -1.75
N VAL A 50 -7.43 -7.96 -0.70
CA VAL A 50 -7.99 -7.94 0.66
C VAL A 50 -9.30 -7.16 0.72
N CYS A 51 -9.35 -5.95 0.15
CA CYS A 51 -10.55 -5.10 0.25
C CYS A 51 -11.73 -5.60 -0.58
N THR A 52 -11.48 -6.35 -1.66
CA THR A 52 -12.53 -6.92 -2.53
C THR A 52 -12.95 -8.33 -2.14
N HIS A 53 -12.24 -8.97 -1.18
CA HIS A 53 -12.52 -10.35 -0.81
C HIS A 53 -13.77 -10.48 0.10
N PRO A 54 -14.85 -11.14 -0.34
CA PRO A 54 -16.14 -11.18 0.38
C PRO A 54 -16.11 -11.96 1.69
N LYS A 55 -15.10 -12.83 1.89
CA LYS A 55 -14.92 -13.55 3.17
C LYS A 55 -14.12 -12.77 4.22
N ILE A 56 -13.42 -11.71 3.81
CA ILE A 56 -12.64 -10.86 4.71
C ILE A 56 -13.52 -9.70 5.17
N TYR A 57 -14.28 -9.12 4.25
CA TYR A 57 -15.11 -7.97 4.52
C TYR A 57 -16.54 -8.13 4.01
N SER A 58 -17.49 -7.65 4.82
CA SER A 58 -18.92 -7.66 4.50
C SER A 58 -19.55 -6.30 4.80
N PRO A 59 -19.93 -5.51 3.77
CA PRO A 59 -19.69 -5.79 2.36
C PRO A 59 -18.19 -5.65 1.97
N PRO A 60 -17.73 -6.37 0.93
CA PRO A 60 -16.45 -6.08 0.30
C PRO A 60 -16.53 -4.74 -0.44
N SER A 61 -15.37 -4.15 -0.71
CA SER A 61 -15.28 -2.98 -1.60
C SER A 61 -15.54 -3.39 -3.04
N PHE A 62 -16.08 -2.47 -3.84
CA PHE A 62 -16.23 -2.69 -5.27
C PHE A 62 -14.87 -2.54 -5.97
N GLY A 63 -14.45 -3.58 -6.71
CA GLY A 63 -13.15 -3.55 -7.39
C GLY A 63 -13.01 -2.39 -8.37
N THR A 64 -14.07 -2.03 -9.09
CA THR A 64 -14.07 -0.88 -10.02
C THR A 64 -13.73 0.43 -9.32
N GLN A 65 -14.29 0.67 -8.12
CA GLN A 65 -14.00 1.85 -7.32
C GLN A 65 -12.53 1.92 -6.88
N LEU A 66 -11.94 0.78 -6.52
CA LEU A 66 -10.51 0.73 -6.15
C LEU A 66 -9.60 0.99 -7.36
N LEU A 67 -9.96 0.49 -8.54
CA LEU A 67 -9.20 0.74 -9.77
C LEU A 67 -9.25 2.21 -10.18
N GLU A 68 -10.42 2.86 -10.04
CA GLU A 68 -10.56 4.32 -10.23
C GLU A 68 -9.65 5.09 -9.26
N MET A 69 -9.68 4.72 -7.98
CA MET A 69 -8.80 5.31 -6.96
C MET A 69 -7.31 5.13 -7.30
N PHE A 70 -6.88 3.97 -7.78
CA PHE A 70 -5.49 3.75 -8.20
C PHE A 70 -5.10 4.60 -9.40
N SER A 71 -6.03 4.80 -10.35
CA SER A 71 -5.82 5.71 -11.48
C SER A 71 -5.57 7.14 -10.99
N ASP A 72 -6.36 7.60 -10.03
CA ASP A 72 -6.19 8.93 -9.42
C ASP A 72 -4.87 9.06 -8.65
N TRP A 73 -4.48 8.00 -7.92
CA TRP A 73 -3.20 7.95 -7.21
C TRP A 73 -2.02 8.01 -8.18
N ASN A 74 -2.08 7.27 -9.29
CA ASN A 74 -1.02 7.25 -10.29
C ASN A 74 -0.82 8.61 -11.01
N GLN A 75 -1.79 9.52 -10.92
CA GLN A 75 -1.68 10.89 -11.42
C GLN A 75 -1.01 11.85 -10.43
N GLN A 76 -0.81 11.44 -9.16
CA GLN A 76 -0.19 12.28 -8.14
C GLN A 76 1.29 12.50 -8.42
N LYS A 77 1.72 13.77 -8.44
CA LYS A 77 3.12 14.14 -8.71
C LYS A 77 4.09 13.70 -7.61
N THR A 78 3.61 13.56 -6.38
CA THR A 78 4.41 13.23 -5.19
C THR A 78 4.45 11.73 -4.91
N LEU A 79 3.54 10.93 -5.48
CA LEU A 79 3.53 9.48 -5.31
C LEU A 79 4.48 8.79 -6.31
N ARG A 80 5.21 7.78 -5.84
CA ARG A 80 5.99 6.86 -6.66
C ARG A 80 5.52 5.43 -6.44
N LEU A 81 5.13 4.75 -7.50
CA LEU A 81 4.85 3.32 -7.45
C LEU A 81 6.14 2.54 -7.64
N LEU A 82 6.52 1.74 -6.65
CA LEU A 82 7.78 1.00 -6.66
C LEU A 82 7.58 -0.38 -7.26
N HIS A 83 8.54 -0.79 -8.06
CA HIS A 83 8.65 -2.15 -8.60
C HIS A 83 10.06 -2.68 -8.34
N GLU A 84 10.19 -4.01 -8.34
CA GLU A 84 11.48 -4.67 -8.25
C GLU A 84 12.31 -4.34 -9.50
N GLY A 85 13.55 -3.94 -9.28
CA GLY A 85 14.51 -3.64 -10.34
C GLY A 85 15.49 -4.80 -10.60
N PRO A 86 16.34 -4.67 -11.62
CA PRO A 86 17.44 -5.61 -11.83
C PRO A 86 18.31 -5.75 -10.56
N GLY A 87 18.71 -6.98 -10.22
CA GLY A 87 19.53 -7.25 -9.03
C GLY A 87 18.75 -7.36 -7.71
N TYR A 88 17.41 -7.25 -7.75
CA TYR A 88 16.59 -7.28 -6.53
C TYR A 88 16.74 -8.61 -5.77
N MET A 89 16.71 -9.74 -6.47
CA MET A 89 16.79 -11.07 -5.84
C MET A 89 18.12 -11.26 -5.13
N GLU A 90 19.23 -10.90 -5.77
CA GLU A 90 20.57 -11.02 -5.22
C GLU A 90 20.70 -10.17 -3.95
N LYS A 91 20.19 -8.93 -3.99
CA LYS A 91 20.22 -8.03 -2.83
C LYS A 91 19.31 -8.52 -1.71
N LEU A 92 18.12 -9.04 -2.04
CA LEU A 92 17.21 -9.63 -1.07
C LEU A 92 17.85 -10.84 -0.38
N SER A 93 18.45 -11.77 -1.13
CA SER A 93 19.15 -12.93 -0.58
C SER A 93 20.26 -12.50 0.37
N GLN A 94 21.12 -11.56 -0.03
CA GLN A 94 22.17 -11.04 0.83
C GLN A 94 21.63 -10.44 2.12
N LEU A 95 20.55 -9.66 2.04
CA LEU A 95 19.92 -9.07 3.24
C LEU A 95 19.32 -10.15 4.15
N ALA A 96 18.63 -11.13 3.58
CA ALA A 96 17.99 -12.21 4.34
C ALA A 96 19.02 -13.10 5.05
N GLU A 97 20.10 -13.48 4.37
CA GLU A 97 21.19 -14.28 4.94
C GLU A 97 21.92 -13.52 6.05
N ASN A 98 22.15 -12.21 5.87
CA ASN A 98 22.81 -11.36 6.88
C ASN A 98 21.91 -11.01 8.06
N ALA A 99 20.60 -11.10 7.93
CA ALA A 99 19.65 -10.78 9.01
C ALA A 99 19.64 -11.82 10.14
N HIS A 100 20.39 -12.92 10.02
CA HIS A 100 20.45 -14.02 10.98
C HIS A 100 19.05 -14.55 11.37
N ILE A 101 18.12 -14.53 10.43
CA ILE A 101 16.77 -15.07 10.60
C ILE A 101 16.89 -16.57 10.31
N SER A 102 17.14 -17.33 11.37
CA SER A 102 17.19 -18.81 11.39
C SER A 102 15.80 -19.43 11.40
#